data_AF-A0A9P9N2N7-F1
#
_entry.id   AF-A0A9P9N2N7-F1
#
_cell.length_a   1.000
_cell.length_b   1.000
_cell.length_c   1.000
_cell.angle_alpha   90.00
_cell.angle_beta   90.00
_cell.angle_gamma   90.00
#
_symmetry.space_group_name_H-M   'P 1'
#
loop_
_entity.id
_entity.type
_entity.pdbx_description
1 polymer ?
#
loop_
_entity_poly.entity_id
_entity_poly.type
_entity_poly.pdbx_seq_one_letter_code
_entity_poly.pdbx_strand_id
1 'polypeptide(L)'
;QKLRGLGLDDFQYQGPLQDYALSSHRDSTAVTDSEKTAYMLLEARDRFSKGIPIDGNHLCYSVDRAAVLDVYCEALEKINRENHRLVLFETTLKVKTILGLRSAEPHDIAFACGGMLLKPIEPQYAEPRIEFDDDQEGYRMAWRLKAWRKEGWPDKYPIEAVIREQ
;
A
#
# COMPACT_ATOMS: atom_id res chain seq x y z
N GLN A 1 -5.56 41.33 11.92
CA GLN A 1 -5.77 39.97 11.35
C GLN A 1 -6.90 39.31 12.12
N LYS A 2 -8.01 39.01 11.45
CA LYS A 2 -9.24 38.49 12.05
C LYS A 2 -9.63 37.24 11.25
N LEU A 3 -9.55 36.06 11.88
CA LEU A 3 -10.09 34.82 11.33
C LEU A 3 -11.62 34.98 11.22
N ARG A 4 -12.17 34.96 10.00
CA ARG A 4 -13.60 34.72 9.80
C ARG A 4 -13.79 33.22 9.64
N GLY A 5 -14.39 32.61 10.66
CA GLY A 5 -14.82 31.22 10.63
C GLY A 5 -15.97 31.04 9.65
N LEU A 6 -15.98 29.87 9.00
CA LEU A 6 -17.11 29.40 8.19
C LEU A 6 -18.34 29.25 9.09
N GLY A 7 -19.47 29.79 8.64
CA GLY A 7 -20.72 29.82 9.39
C GLY A 7 -21.66 28.69 8.94
N LEU A 8 -22.58 28.29 9.81
CA LEU A 8 -23.60 27.28 9.50
C LEU A 8 -24.52 27.67 8.33
N ASP A 9 -24.57 28.95 7.96
CA ASP A 9 -25.31 29.47 6.81
C ASP A 9 -24.76 28.96 5.46
N ASP A 10 -23.47 28.55 5.41
CA ASP A 10 -22.86 27.97 4.19
C ASP A 10 -23.42 26.58 3.85
N PHE A 11 -24.14 25.94 4.77
CA PHE A 11 -24.69 24.58 4.62
C PHE A 11 -26.22 24.54 4.50
N GLN A 12 -26.89 25.69 4.54
CA GLN A 12 -28.34 25.78 4.44
C GLN A 12 -28.77 26.58 3.19
N TYR A 13 -28.45 26.06 2.01
CA TYR A 13 -29.12 26.50 0.79
C TYR A 13 -30.40 25.67 0.57
N GLN A 14 -31.56 26.28 0.78
CA GLN A 14 -32.90 25.72 0.50
C GLN A 14 -33.62 26.50 -0.64
N GLY A 15 -32.87 26.94 -1.66
CA GLY A 15 -33.44 27.57 -2.85
C GLY A 15 -33.74 26.57 -3.98
N PRO A 16 -34.64 26.89 -4.94
CA PRO A 16 -34.90 26.04 -6.10
C PRO A 16 -33.62 25.78 -6.91
N LEU A 17 -33.39 24.52 -7.31
CA LEU A 17 -32.19 24.02 -7.99
C LEU A 17 -31.87 24.65 -9.37
N GLN A 18 -32.65 25.62 -9.83
CA GLN A 18 -32.55 26.18 -11.19
C GLN A 18 -31.66 27.43 -11.31
N ASP A 19 -31.32 28.11 -10.22
CA ASP A 19 -30.52 29.34 -10.29
C ASP A 19 -29.00 29.13 -10.15
N TYR A 20 -28.52 27.89 -9.99
CA TYR A 20 -27.08 27.59 -10.01
C TYR A 20 -26.46 27.57 -11.41
N ALA A 21 -27.26 27.70 -12.47
CA ALA A 21 -26.80 27.57 -13.85
C ALA A 21 -26.13 28.84 -14.42
N LEU A 22 -26.16 29.98 -13.72
CA LEU A 22 -25.67 31.26 -14.27
C LEU A 22 -24.90 32.07 -13.22
N SER A 23 -23.84 31.48 -12.67
CA SER A 23 -22.84 32.26 -11.94
C SER A 23 -21.44 31.65 -12.08
N SER A 24 -20.64 32.32 -12.92
CA SER A 24 -19.18 32.36 -12.87
C SER A 24 -18.42 31.11 -13.33
N HIS A 25 -17.91 31.20 -14.57
CA HIS A 25 -16.65 30.60 -14.99
C HIS A 25 -15.57 30.62 -13.89
N ARG A 26 -15.33 29.46 -13.29
CA ARG A 26 -14.04 29.02 -12.76
C ARG A 26 -13.90 27.55 -13.14
N ASP A 27 -12.76 27.21 -13.74
CA ASP A 27 -12.46 25.88 -14.28
C ASP A 27 -12.97 24.78 -13.36
N SER A 28 -13.95 24.02 -13.84
CA SER A 28 -14.30 22.74 -13.25
C SER A 28 -13.14 21.80 -13.61
N THR A 29 -12.07 21.82 -12.80
CA THR A 29 -10.95 20.90 -12.93
C THR A 29 -11.49 19.51 -12.61
N ALA A 30 -11.97 18.82 -13.64
CA ALA A 30 -12.41 17.44 -13.53
C ALA A 30 -11.28 16.64 -12.87
N VAL A 31 -11.59 15.99 -11.73
CA VAL A 31 -10.63 15.16 -10.99
C VAL A 31 -10.03 14.16 -11.96
N THR A 32 -8.70 14.16 -12.09
CA THR A 32 -8.03 13.26 -13.02
C THR A 32 -8.10 11.83 -12.52
N ASP A 33 -7.97 10.84 -13.41
CA ASP A 33 -7.99 9.44 -12.99
C ASP A 33 -6.83 9.08 -12.06
N SER A 34 -5.69 9.77 -12.17
CA SER A 34 -4.58 9.63 -11.24
C SER A 34 -4.90 10.17 -9.84
N GLU A 35 -5.61 11.31 -9.76
CA GLU A 35 -6.08 11.87 -8.48
C GLU A 35 -7.12 10.95 -7.84
N LYS A 36 -8.05 10.38 -8.62
CA LYS A 36 -8.97 9.35 -8.13
C LYS A 36 -8.22 8.13 -7.58
N THR A 37 -7.19 7.68 -8.29
CA THR A 37 -6.38 6.54 -7.88
C THR A 37 -5.62 6.83 -6.58
N ALA A 38 -5.00 8.01 -6.46
CA ALA A 38 -4.35 8.45 -5.23
C ALA A 38 -5.32 8.53 -4.05
N TYR A 39 -6.53 9.06 -4.29
CA TYR A 39 -7.59 9.09 -3.28
C TYR A 39 -8.01 7.68 -2.85
N MET A 40 -8.18 6.74 -3.80
CA MET A 40 -8.50 5.35 -3.48
C MET A 40 -7.40 4.67 -2.63
N LEU A 41 -6.13 4.89 -2.95
CA LEU A 41 -5.01 4.37 -2.17
C LEU A 41 -4.99 4.96 -0.75
N LEU A 42 -5.21 6.28 -0.64
CA LEU A 42 -5.26 6.98 0.64
C LEU A 42 -6.41 6.48 1.52
N GLU A 43 -7.60 6.37 0.95
CA GLU A 43 -8.78 5.87 1.65
C GLU A 43 -8.59 4.41 2.10
N ALA A 44 -8.02 3.57 1.24
CA ALA A 44 -7.72 2.17 1.56
C ALA A 44 -6.71 2.06 2.73
N ARG A 45 -5.63 2.84 2.69
CA ARG A 45 -4.64 2.93 3.77
C ARG A 45 -5.28 3.36 5.09
N ASP A 46 -6.09 4.41 5.07
CA ASP A 46 -6.72 4.95 6.27
C ASP A 46 -7.75 3.97 6.86
N ARG A 47 -8.52 3.31 6.00
CA ARG A 47 -9.46 2.26 6.40
C ARG A 47 -8.74 1.09 7.03
N PHE A 48 -7.63 0.63 6.42
CA PHE A 48 -6.81 -0.45 6.96
C PHE A 48 -6.19 -0.06 8.31
N SER A 49 -5.56 1.11 8.40
CA SER A 49 -4.92 1.59 9.63
C SER A 49 -5.89 1.72 10.81
N LYS A 50 -7.14 2.14 10.56
CA LYS A 50 -8.17 2.31 11.60
C LYS A 50 -8.87 0.99 11.94
N GLY A 51 -9.07 0.11 10.94
CA GLY A 51 -9.79 -1.15 11.11
C GLY A 51 -8.94 -2.27 11.73
N ILE A 52 -7.62 -2.22 11.56
CA ILE A 52 -6.68 -3.23 12.07
C ILE A 52 -5.90 -2.62 13.24
N PRO A 53 -6.13 -3.06 14.49
CA PRO A 53 -5.38 -2.58 15.64
C PRO A 53 -3.90 -2.99 15.51
N ILE A 54 -3.01 -2.25 16.18
CA ILE A 54 -1.57 -2.49 16.13
C ILE A 54 -1.21 -3.84 16.76
N ASP A 55 -1.85 -4.15 17.90
CA ASP A 55 -1.62 -5.35 18.68
C ASP A 55 -2.91 -6.16 18.87
N GLY A 56 -2.75 -7.45 19.15
CA GLY A 56 -3.86 -8.34 19.50
C GLY A 56 -4.71 -8.82 18.32
N ASN A 57 -4.30 -8.58 17.08
CA ASN A 57 -4.93 -9.15 15.90
C ASN A 57 -4.16 -10.38 15.39
N HIS A 58 -4.72 -11.57 15.59
CA HIS A 58 -4.16 -12.83 15.13
C HIS A 58 -4.26 -13.03 13.60
N LEU A 59 -5.06 -12.23 12.90
CA LEU A 59 -5.19 -12.29 11.44
C LEU A 59 -4.18 -11.37 10.72
N CYS A 60 -3.61 -10.41 11.42
CA CYS A 60 -2.65 -9.46 10.86
C CYS A 60 -1.74 -8.96 11.98
N TYR A 61 -0.57 -9.58 12.09
CA TYR A 61 0.41 -9.23 13.11
C TYR A 61 0.98 -7.83 12.88
N SER A 62 1.57 -7.25 13.93
CA SER A 62 2.11 -5.89 13.89
C SER A 62 3.12 -5.69 12.75
N VAL A 63 3.94 -6.71 12.45
CA VAL A 63 4.91 -6.73 11.34
C VAL A 63 4.21 -6.66 9.98
N ASP A 64 3.17 -7.46 9.77
CA ASP A 64 2.39 -7.47 8.53
C ASP A 64 1.63 -6.16 8.34
N ARG A 65 1.05 -5.64 9.43
CA ARG A 65 0.38 -4.35 9.44
C ARG A 65 1.34 -3.24 9.02
N ALA A 66 2.56 -3.22 9.56
CA ALA A 66 3.58 -2.25 9.20
C ALA A 66 3.95 -2.37 7.72
N ALA A 67 4.23 -3.58 7.23
CA ALA A 67 4.57 -3.83 5.84
C ALA A 67 3.47 -3.39 4.86
N VAL A 68 2.18 -3.63 5.18
CA VAL A 68 1.05 -3.15 4.36
C VAL A 68 1.02 -1.62 4.30
N LEU A 69 1.20 -0.94 5.44
CA LEU A 69 1.20 0.52 5.48
C LEU A 69 2.38 1.12 4.74
N ASP A 70 3.56 0.50 4.82
CA ASP A 70 4.74 0.92 4.07
C ASP A 70 4.49 0.85 2.56
N VAL A 71 3.86 -0.23 2.06
CA VAL A 71 3.47 -0.34 0.65
C VAL A 71 2.52 0.77 0.23
N TYR A 72 1.50 1.10 1.04
CA TYR A 72 0.59 2.21 0.74
C TYR A 72 1.28 3.56 0.75
N CYS A 73 2.16 3.82 1.73
CA CYS A 73 2.92 5.07 1.81
C CYS A 73 3.84 5.22 0.59
N GLU A 74 4.60 4.19 0.24
CA GLU A 74 5.45 4.21 -0.95
C GLU A 74 4.64 4.43 -2.24
N ALA A 75 3.47 3.79 -2.36
CA ALA A 75 2.58 3.97 -3.51
C ALA A 75 2.09 5.42 -3.64
N LEU A 76 1.70 6.04 -2.53
CA LEU A 76 1.26 7.44 -2.50
C LEU A 76 2.41 8.42 -2.80
N GLU A 77 3.65 8.06 -2.49
CA GLU A 77 4.82 8.88 -2.84
C GLU A 77 5.18 8.77 -4.33
N LYS A 78 5.00 7.60 -4.93
CA LYS A 78 5.44 7.31 -6.32
C LYS A 78 4.36 7.52 -7.38
N ILE A 79 3.11 7.66 -6.99
CA ILE A 79 1.99 7.83 -7.92
C ILE A 79 2.08 9.15 -8.69
N ASN A 80 1.86 9.08 -10.00
CA ASN A 80 1.76 10.22 -10.88
C ASN A 80 0.76 9.95 -12.02
N ARG A 81 0.59 10.92 -12.92
CA ARG A 81 -0.38 10.85 -14.01
C ARG A 81 -0.13 9.70 -14.99
N GLU A 82 1.11 9.32 -15.20
CA GLU A 82 1.51 8.33 -16.20
C GLU A 82 1.47 6.90 -15.64
N ASN A 83 1.77 6.75 -14.36
CA ASN A 83 2.01 5.44 -13.74
C ASN A 83 0.89 4.95 -12.81
N HIS A 84 -0.15 5.74 -12.57
CA HIS A 84 -1.13 5.48 -11.50
C HIS A 84 -1.77 4.08 -11.53
N ARG A 85 -2.06 3.55 -12.73
CA ARG A 85 -2.63 2.20 -12.88
C ARG A 85 -1.65 1.11 -12.45
N LEU A 86 -0.37 1.26 -12.81
CA LEU A 86 0.68 0.32 -12.44
C LEU A 86 0.93 0.37 -10.94
N VAL A 87 1.01 1.57 -10.35
CA VAL A 87 1.14 1.73 -8.89
C VAL A 87 -0.02 1.07 -8.15
N LEU A 88 -1.26 1.27 -8.61
CA LEU A 88 -2.44 0.63 -8.02
C LEU A 88 -2.37 -0.91 -8.10
N PHE A 89 -1.96 -1.44 -9.26
CA PHE A 89 -1.77 -2.86 -9.46
C PHE A 89 -0.72 -3.43 -8.51
N GLU A 90 0.48 -2.84 -8.47
CA GLU A 90 1.58 -3.28 -7.62
C GLU A 90 1.24 -3.22 -6.14
N THR A 91 0.56 -2.14 -5.71
CA THR A 91 0.07 -1.99 -4.33
C THR A 91 -0.87 -3.14 -3.99
N THR A 92 -1.87 -3.38 -4.84
CA THR A 92 -2.88 -4.44 -4.60
C THR A 92 -2.24 -5.82 -4.55
N LEU A 93 -1.32 -6.09 -5.46
CA LEU A 93 -0.56 -7.33 -5.54
C LEU A 93 0.21 -7.59 -4.23
N LYS A 94 1.01 -6.60 -3.80
CA LYS A 94 1.89 -6.71 -2.63
C LYS A 94 1.11 -6.78 -1.32
N VAL A 95 0.07 -5.95 -1.15
CA VAL A 95 -0.80 -6.01 0.02
C VAL A 95 -1.49 -7.36 0.15
N LYS A 96 -2.00 -7.92 -0.97
CA LYS A 96 -2.61 -9.25 -0.95
C LYS A 96 -1.62 -10.36 -0.56
N THR A 97 -0.37 -10.26 -1.02
CA THR A 97 0.67 -11.23 -0.65
C THR A 97 1.08 -11.11 0.81
N ILE A 98 1.27 -9.88 1.33
CA ILE A 98 1.60 -9.66 2.74
C ILE A 98 0.51 -10.22 3.67
N LEU A 99 -0.76 -10.01 3.31
CA LEU A 99 -1.92 -10.47 4.08
C LEU A 99 -2.27 -11.96 3.87
N GLY A 100 -1.45 -12.72 3.14
CA GLY A 100 -1.74 -14.14 2.87
C GLY A 100 -3.01 -14.39 2.02
N LEU A 101 -3.58 -13.35 1.40
CA LEU A 101 -4.75 -13.46 0.51
C LEU A 101 -4.39 -14.04 -0.86
N ARG A 102 -3.10 -14.19 -1.13
CA ARG A 102 -2.53 -14.78 -2.34
C ARG A 102 -1.18 -15.40 -2.00
N SER A 103 -0.99 -16.66 -2.37
CA SER A 103 0.31 -17.33 -2.30
C SER A 103 1.27 -16.77 -3.35
N ALA A 104 2.55 -16.67 -3.02
CA ALA A 104 3.58 -16.11 -3.90
C ALA A 104 4.88 -16.90 -3.73
N GLU A 105 5.30 -17.59 -4.78
CA GLU A 105 6.61 -18.24 -4.81
C GLU A 105 7.74 -17.20 -4.76
N PRO A 106 8.97 -17.58 -4.38
CA PRO A 106 10.11 -16.65 -4.34
C PRO A 106 10.37 -15.90 -5.65
N HIS A 107 9.99 -16.48 -6.79
CA HIS A 107 10.14 -15.88 -8.12
C HIS A 107 8.94 -15.00 -8.54
N ASP A 108 7.91 -14.84 -7.70
CA ASP A 108 6.75 -13.99 -7.98
C ASP A 108 7.16 -12.53 -8.14
N ILE A 109 6.43 -11.82 -8.99
CA ILE A 109 6.67 -10.40 -9.30
C ILE A 109 6.58 -9.48 -8.07
N ALA A 110 5.94 -9.89 -6.97
CA ALA A 110 5.96 -9.17 -5.70
C ALA A 110 7.39 -9.03 -5.11
N PHE A 111 8.29 -9.96 -5.47
CA PHE A 111 9.69 -10.01 -5.04
C PHE A 111 10.67 -9.55 -6.14
N ALA A 112 10.18 -8.94 -7.23
CA ALA A 112 11.08 -8.51 -8.31
C ALA A 112 12.00 -7.36 -7.87
N CYS A 113 13.32 -7.55 -8.02
CA CYS A 113 14.36 -6.55 -7.72
C CYS A 113 14.42 -5.38 -8.72
N GLY A 114 13.71 -5.49 -9.85
CA GLY A 114 13.72 -4.49 -10.91
C GLY A 114 12.50 -4.60 -11.82
N GLY A 115 12.26 -3.56 -12.63
CA GLY A 115 11.12 -3.49 -13.55
C GLY A 115 9.78 -3.13 -12.89
N MET A 116 9.76 -2.94 -11.57
CA MET A 116 8.60 -2.54 -10.78
C MET A 116 8.80 -1.12 -10.23
N LEU A 117 7.70 -0.41 -9.99
CA LEU A 117 7.72 0.93 -9.41
C LEU A 117 7.91 0.90 -7.90
N LEU A 118 7.30 -0.05 -7.21
CA LEU A 118 7.40 -0.22 -5.75
C LEU A 118 8.53 -1.19 -5.41
N LYS A 119 9.20 -0.97 -4.27
CA LYS A 119 10.24 -1.89 -3.76
C LYS A 119 9.68 -3.29 -3.52
N PRO A 120 10.45 -4.36 -3.75
CA PRO A 120 9.96 -5.70 -3.46
C PRO A 120 9.63 -5.85 -1.97
N ILE A 121 8.63 -6.67 -1.66
CA ILE A 121 8.25 -6.97 -0.26
C ILE A 121 9.24 -7.95 0.37
N GLU A 122 9.29 -8.01 1.70
CA GLU A 122 10.28 -8.82 2.41
C GLU A 122 10.12 -10.34 2.13
N PRO A 123 11.22 -11.11 2.13
CA PRO A 123 11.24 -12.54 1.76
C PRO A 123 10.36 -13.47 2.62
N GLN A 124 10.02 -13.07 3.83
CA GLN A 124 9.17 -13.87 4.73
C GLN A 124 7.78 -14.14 4.16
N TYR A 125 7.35 -13.31 3.20
CA TYR A 125 6.08 -13.46 2.49
C TYR A 125 6.12 -14.44 1.32
N ALA A 126 7.31 -14.92 0.92
CA ALA A 126 7.48 -15.91 -0.13
C ALA A 126 7.23 -17.33 0.39
N GLU A 127 6.75 -18.23 -0.48
CA GLU A 127 6.56 -19.63 -0.13
C GLU A 127 7.89 -20.36 0.15
N PRO A 128 7.97 -21.19 1.23
CA PRO A 128 6.95 -21.36 2.27
C PRO A 128 6.83 -20.08 3.13
N ARG A 129 5.62 -19.53 3.24
CA ARG A 129 5.38 -18.30 4.03
C ARG A 129 5.73 -18.55 5.49
N ILE A 130 6.45 -17.61 6.10
CA ILE A 130 6.77 -17.69 7.53
C ILE A 130 5.68 -16.92 8.27
N GLU A 131 4.76 -17.65 8.90
CA GLU A 131 3.74 -17.06 9.78
C GLU A 131 4.36 -16.64 11.10
N PHE A 132 3.92 -15.50 11.64
CA PHE A 132 4.39 -15.04 12.95
C PHE A 132 4.03 -16.02 14.07
N ASP A 133 2.88 -16.71 13.97
CA ASP A 133 2.48 -17.74 14.94
C ASP A 133 3.49 -18.89 15.04
N ASP A 134 4.13 -19.24 13.92
CA ASP A 134 5.12 -20.30 13.84
C ASP A 134 6.56 -19.80 14.09
N ASP A 135 6.74 -18.48 14.23
CA ASP A 135 8.04 -17.82 14.41
C ASP A 135 7.92 -16.59 15.33
N GLN A 136 7.35 -16.78 16.53
CA GLN A 136 7.09 -15.69 17.49
C GLN A 136 8.35 -14.90 17.88
N GLU A 137 9.50 -15.58 17.88
CA GLU A 137 10.81 -14.99 18.16
C GLU A 137 11.48 -14.38 16.91
N GLY A 138 10.88 -14.56 15.73
CA GLY A 138 11.36 -14.01 14.45
C GLY A 138 12.65 -14.65 13.93
N TYR A 139 13.05 -15.82 14.44
CA TYR A 139 14.32 -16.44 14.07
C TYR A 139 14.34 -16.88 12.60
N ARG A 140 13.26 -17.48 12.11
CA ARG A 140 13.16 -17.95 10.72
C ARG A 140 13.09 -16.77 9.76
N MET A 141 12.26 -15.76 10.08
CA MET A 141 12.15 -14.53 9.30
C MET A 141 13.52 -13.84 9.20
N ALA A 142 14.21 -13.67 10.33
CA ALA A 142 15.53 -13.04 10.36
C ALA A 142 16.60 -13.86 9.61
N TRP A 143 16.56 -15.19 9.73
CA TRP A 143 17.49 -16.07 9.03
C TRP A 143 17.31 -15.99 7.50
N ARG A 144 16.08 -16.10 7.00
CA ARG A 144 15.76 -15.98 5.57
C ARG A 144 16.17 -14.62 5.03
N LEU A 145 15.75 -13.55 5.71
CA LEU A 145 16.10 -12.19 5.32
C LEU A 145 17.62 -11.98 5.24
N LYS A 146 18.36 -12.51 6.22
CA LYS A 146 19.83 -12.46 6.22
C LYS A 146 20.43 -13.26 5.06
N ALA A 147 19.88 -14.43 4.74
CA ALA A 147 20.34 -15.25 3.63
C ALA A 147 20.15 -14.52 2.29
N TRP A 148 18.97 -13.94 2.05
CA TRP A 148 18.68 -13.18 0.84
C TRP A 148 19.54 -11.92 0.73
N ARG A 149 19.70 -11.16 1.83
CA ARG A 149 20.57 -9.96 1.86
C ARG A 149 22.04 -10.28 1.61
N LYS A 150 22.53 -11.45 2.03
CA LYS A 150 23.91 -11.87 1.76
C LYS A 150 24.20 -11.99 0.26
N GLU A 151 23.19 -12.22 -0.56
CA GLU A 151 23.31 -12.37 -2.01
C GLU A 151 22.93 -11.10 -2.80
N GLY A 152 22.60 -10.01 -2.10
CA GLY A 152 22.38 -8.68 -2.70
C GLY A 152 20.93 -8.22 -2.74
N TRP A 153 20.01 -8.90 -2.07
CA TRP A 153 18.64 -8.42 -1.91
C TRP A 153 18.58 -7.05 -1.19
N PRO A 154 17.74 -6.09 -1.62
CA PRO A 154 16.72 -6.16 -2.68
C PRO A 154 17.21 -5.77 -4.08
N ASP A 155 18.46 -5.37 -4.26
CA ASP A 155 18.99 -4.89 -5.54
C ASP A 155 19.26 -6.03 -6.53
N LYS A 156 19.45 -7.25 -6.01
CA LYS A 156 19.72 -8.46 -6.78
C LYS A 156 18.93 -9.65 -6.26
N TYR A 157 18.39 -10.46 -7.18
CA TYR A 157 17.65 -11.66 -6.85
C TYR A 157 18.57 -12.74 -6.24
N PRO A 158 18.23 -13.32 -5.06
CA PRO A 158 19.12 -14.19 -4.29
C PRO A 158 18.92 -15.68 -4.65
N ILE A 159 19.44 -16.09 -5.81
CA ILE A 159 19.23 -17.42 -6.40
C ILE A 159 19.62 -18.56 -5.44
N GLU A 160 20.80 -18.50 -4.82
CA GLU A 160 21.32 -19.61 -4.00
C GLU A 160 20.62 -19.67 -2.63
N ALA A 161 20.14 -18.54 -2.12
CA ALA A 161 19.33 -18.50 -0.90
C ALA A 161 17.98 -19.18 -1.15
N VAL A 162 17.33 -18.85 -2.26
CA VAL A 162 16.04 -19.45 -2.65
C VAL A 162 16.18 -20.96 -2.86
N ILE A 163 17.22 -21.42 -3.56
CA ILE A 163 17.45 -22.87 -3.79
C ILE A 163 17.66 -23.63 -2.48
N ARG A 164 18.32 -23.03 -1.49
CA ARG A 164 18.60 -23.69 -0.19
C ARG A 164 17.37 -23.84 0.71
N GLU A 165 16.29 -23.13 0.40
CA GLU A 165 15.06 -23.13 1.19
C GLU A 165 13.99 -24.08 0.63
N GLN A 166 14.19 -24.60 -0.59
CA GLN A 166 13.34 -25.60 -1.25
C GLN A 166 13.73 -27.02 -0.86
#